data_AF-A0A952EU05-F1
#
_entry.id   AF-A0A952EU05-F1
#
_cell.length_a   1.000
_cell.length_b   1.000
_cell.length_c   1.000
_cell.angle_alpha   90.00
_cell.angle_beta   90.00
_cell.angle_gamma   90.00
#
_symmetry.space_group_name_H-M   'P 1'
#
loop_
_entity.id
_entity.type
_entity.pdbx_description
1 polymer ?
#
loop_
_entity_poly.entity_id
_entity_poly.type
_entity_poly.pdbx_seq_one_letter_code
_entity_poly.pdbx_strand_id
1 'polypeptide(L)'
;MSTDAEAAEFRQFLDEEKIAAEDRVIRRIALRGAASEGIAVTRADLVPEITITAEGVYWHPVGAEDPDLLITRDIFPLSESFAAVRRAFDRESEHANKVARIFNCA
;
A
#
# COMPACT_ATOMS: atom_id res chain seq x y z
N MET A 1 1.83 11.16 12.35
CA MET A 1 2.05 10.94 10.90
C MET A 1 3.54 10.91 10.69
N SER A 2 4.08 9.90 9.99
CA SER A 2 5.52 9.85 9.77
C SER A 2 6.01 11.08 9.00
N THR A 3 7.02 11.78 9.52
CA THR A 3 7.52 13.05 8.96
C THR A 3 8.91 12.92 8.33
N ASP A 4 9.29 13.88 7.49
CA ASP A 4 10.66 13.95 6.95
C ASP A 4 11.69 14.27 8.05
N ALA A 5 11.28 14.94 9.12
CA ALA A 5 12.11 15.22 10.28
C ALA A 5 12.48 13.92 11.03
N GLU A 6 11.49 13.07 11.34
CA GLU A 6 11.73 11.75 11.95
C GLU A 6 12.66 10.88 11.10
N ALA A 7 12.49 10.93 9.77
CA ALA A 7 13.37 10.21 8.87
C ALA A 7 14.81 10.75 8.91
N ALA A 8 15.00 12.06 9.08
CA ALA A 8 16.32 12.67 9.23
C ALA A 8 16.98 12.25 10.55
N GLU A 9 16.23 12.29 11.65
CA GLU A 9 16.69 11.82 12.97
C GLU A 9 17.11 10.33 12.92
N PHE A 10 16.32 9.48 12.26
CA PHE A 10 16.69 8.07 12.11
C PHE A 10 17.98 7.88 11.29
N ARG A 11 18.19 8.69 10.24
CA ARG A 11 19.46 8.63 9.47
C ARG A 11 20.66 9.04 10.31
N GLN A 12 20.52 10.08 11.14
CA GLN A 12 21.56 10.51 12.06
C GLN A 12 21.89 9.39 13.06
N PHE A 13 20.88 8.74 13.64
CA PHE A 13 21.10 7.59 14.52
C PHE A 13 21.90 6.47 13.82
N LEU A 14 21.57 6.15 12.56
CA LEU A 14 22.32 5.14 11.78
C LEU A 14 23.77 5.59 11.46
N ASP A 15 24.01 6.89 11.32
CA ASP A 15 25.36 7.45 11.20
C ASP A 15 26.17 7.24 12.48
N GLU A 16 25.55 7.49 13.64
CA GLU A 16 26.16 7.30 14.97
C GLU A 16 26.50 5.82 15.23
N GLU A 17 25.64 4.90 14.79
CA GLU A 17 25.86 3.45 14.80
C GLU A 17 26.83 2.95 13.71
N LYS A 18 27.36 3.85 12.88
CA LYS A 18 28.36 3.56 11.83
C LYS A 18 27.89 2.54 10.79
N ILE A 19 26.60 2.49 10.52
CA ILE A 19 26.04 1.64 9.45
C ILE A 19 26.27 2.36 8.13
N ALA A 20 26.98 1.80 7.16
CA ALA A 20 27.27 2.50 5.91
C ALA A 20 25.98 2.83 5.13
N ALA A 21 25.94 3.93 4.38
CA ALA A 21 24.71 4.39 3.73
C ALA A 21 24.17 3.37 2.70
N GLU A 22 25.09 2.68 2.02
CA GLU A 22 24.84 1.58 1.08
C GLU A 22 24.21 0.35 1.74
N ASP A 23 24.38 0.17 3.06
CA ASP A 23 23.83 -0.95 3.82
C ASP A 23 22.46 -0.61 4.44
N ARG A 24 21.93 0.60 4.18
CA ARG A 24 20.66 1.07 4.75
C ARG A 24 19.51 0.89 3.77
N VAL A 25 18.48 0.17 4.19
CA VAL A 25 17.17 0.13 3.52
C VAL A 25 16.13 0.70 4.48
N ILE A 26 15.72 1.94 4.27
CA ILE A 26 14.77 2.64 5.14
C ILE A 26 13.40 2.65 4.47
N ARG A 27 12.42 1.99 5.10
CA ARG A 27 11.02 1.94 4.65
C ARG A 27 10.12 2.53 5.73
N ARG A 28 9.23 3.44 5.33
CA ARG A 28 8.22 3.99 6.24
C ARG A 28 7.16 2.93 6.54
N ILE A 29 6.66 2.94 7.78
CA ILE A 29 5.60 2.04 8.21
C ILE A 29 4.26 2.56 7.71
N ALA A 30 3.47 1.70 7.07
CA ALA A 30 2.09 2.01 6.73
C ALA A 30 1.21 1.93 7.97
N LEU A 31 0.30 2.89 8.15
CA LEU A 31 -0.68 2.90 9.23
C LEU A 31 -1.82 1.93 8.89
N ARG A 32 -1.52 0.63 9.04
CA ARG A 32 -2.37 -0.52 8.71
C ARG A 32 -2.11 -1.68 9.68
N GLY A 33 -3.03 -2.64 9.74
CA GLY A 33 -2.95 -3.77 10.68
C GLY A 33 -2.78 -3.31 12.13
N ALA A 34 -1.73 -3.81 12.79
CA ALA A 34 -1.44 -3.50 14.20
C ALA A 34 -0.69 -2.17 14.43
N ALA A 35 -0.35 -1.42 13.39
CA ALA A 35 0.41 -0.17 13.54
C ALA A 35 -0.47 0.94 14.14
N SER A 36 -0.02 1.54 15.25
CA SER A 36 -0.64 2.75 15.84
C SER A 36 -0.11 4.05 15.23
N GLU A 37 1.05 3.99 14.57
CA GLU A 37 1.73 5.13 13.95
C GLU A 37 2.24 4.73 12.56
N GLY A 38 2.27 5.69 11.62
CA GLY A 38 2.75 5.45 10.26
C GLY A 38 2.21 6.44 9.23
N ILE A 39 2.35 6.08 7.97
CA ILE A 39 1.74 6.75 6.82
C ILE A 39 0.39 6.11 6.52
N ALA A 40 -0.67 6.91 6.54
CA ALA A 40 -1.95 6.49 6.02
C ALA A 40 -1.83 6.30 4.50
N VAL A 41 -2.08 5.08 4.03
CA VAL A 41 -2.12 4.71 2.61
C VAL A 41 -3.51 4.20 2.30
N THR A 42 -4.03 4.46 1.13
CA THR A 42 -5.30 3.92 0.63
C THR A 42 -5.03 2.88 -0.45
N ARG A 43 -6.08 2.17 -0.90
CA ARG A 43 -5.95 1.26 -2.05
C ARG A 43 -5.35 1.95 -3.28
N ALA A 44 -5.76 3.19 -3.56
CA ALA A 44 -5.29 3.98 -4.70
C ALA A 44 -3.80 4.38 -4.62
N ASP A 45 -3.22 4.40 -3.41
CA ASP A 45 -1.80 4.69 -3.19
C ASP A 45 -0.90 3.45 -3.40
N LEU A 46 -1.51 2.29 -3.65
CA LEU A 46 -0.83 1.00 -3.70
C LEU A 46 -1.00 0.34 -5.08
N VAL A 47 0.10 -0.13 -5.66
CA VAL A 47 0.02 -1.06 -6.79
C VAL A 47 -0.51 -2.41 -6.31
N PRO A 48 -1.31 -3.14 -7.11
CA PRO A 48 -1.82 -4.42 -6.68
C PRO A 48 -0.68 -5.44 -6.53
N GLU A 49 -0.55 -6.01 -5.33
CA GLU A 49 0.27 -7.17 -5.01
C GLU A 49 -0.66 -8.21 -4.40
N ILE A 50 -1.24 -9.05 -5.27
CA ILE A 50 -2.39 -9.90 -4.94
C ILE A 50 -2.06 -10.78 -3.74
N THR A 51 -2.82 -10.60 -2.66
CA THR A 51 -2.65 -11.36 -1.43
C THR A 51 -3.86 -12.25 -1.21
N ILE A 52 -3.62 -13.52 -0.96
CA ILE A 52 -4.68 -14.51 -0.73
C ILE A 52 -4.48 -15.06 0.67
N THR A 53 -5.49 -14.92 1.51
CA THR A 53 -5.54 -15.51 2.85
C THR A 53 -6.66 -16.57 2.89
N ALA A 54 -6.94 -17.16 4.06
CA ALA A 54 -8.09 -18.06 4.21
C ALA A 54 -9.44 -17.30 4.16
N GLU A 55 -9.41 -15.99 4.37
CA GLU A 55 -10.57 -15.11 4.51
C GLU A 55 -10.96 -14.42 3.21
N GLY A 56 -10.06 -14.40 2.21
CA GLY A 56 -10.32 -13.85 0.89
C GLY A 56 -9.08 -13.42 0.12
N VAL A 57 -9.34 -12.61 -0.90
CA VAL A 57 -8.37 -12.04 -1.83
C VAL A 57 -8.31 -10.54 -1.59
N TYR A 58 -7.12 -10.04 -1.27
CA TYR A 58 -6.84 -8.67 -0.91
C TYR A 58 -5.94 -8.02 -1.97
N TRP A 59 -6.05 -6.70 -2.06
CA TRP A 59 -5.34 -5.89 -3.04
C TRP A 59 -3.81 -5.90 -2.87
N HIS A 60 -3.34 -5.85 -1.63
CA HIS A 60 -1.93 -5.73 -1.27
C HIS A 60 -1.71 -6.34 0.12
N PRO A 61 -0.55 -6.97 0.41
CA PRO A 61 -0.31 -7.57 1.73
C PRO A 61 -0.26 -6.57 2.89
N VAL A 62 -0.19 -5.26 2.62
CA VAL A 62 -0.06 -4.24 3.66
C VAL A 62 -1.33 -4.09 4.50
N GLY A 63 -2.47 -4.56 3.97
CA GLY A 63 -3.73 -4.66 4.69
C GLY A 63 -4.45 -5.94 4.32
N ALA A 64 -3.76 -7.08 4.44
CA ALA A 64 -4.30 -8.43 4.19
C ALA A 64 -5.45 -8.85 5.13
N GLU A 65 -5.85 -7.99 6.06
CA GLU A 65 -6.97 -8.16 6.98
C GLU A 65 -7.93 -6.96 6.93
N ASP A 66 -7.60 -5.93 6.16
CA ASP A 66 -8.33 -4.68 6.16
C ASP A 66 -9.49 -4.71 5.16
N PRO A 67 -10.74 -4.40 5.57
CA PRO A 67 -11.91 -4.46 4.70
C PRO A 67 -11.84 -3.53 3.49
N ASP A 68 -11.12 -2.42 3.59
CA ASP A 68 -10.92 -1.46 2.51
C ASP A 68 -9.98 -1.99 1.42
N LEU A 69 -9.20 -3.05 1.68
CA LEU A 69 -8.33 -3.71 0.69
C LEU A 69 -8.89 -5.05 0.19
N LEU A 70 -9.92 -5.62 0.82
CA LEU A 70 -10.60 -6.83 0.36
C LEU A 70 -11.22 -6.65 -1.05
N ILE A 71 -10.91 -7.57 -1.96
CA ILE A 71 -11.41 -7.60 -3.34
C ILE A 71 -12.56 -8.59 -3.47
N THR A 72 -12.39 -9.81 -2.94
CA THR A 72 -13.43 -10.84 -2.92
C THR A 72 -13.15 -11.85 -1.82
N ARG A 73 -14.20 -12.53 -1.33
CA ARG A 73 -14.06 -13.68 -0.43
C ARG A 73 -13.94 -15.00 -1.19
N ASP A 74 -14.23 -15.00 -2.49
CA ASP A 74 -14.14 -16.18 -3.34
C ASP A 74 -12.68 -16.39 -3.79
N ILE A 75 -12.01 -17.36 -3.17
CA ILE A 75 -10.60 -17.69 -3.44
C ILE A 75 -10.48 -18.58 -4.69
N PHE A 76 -11.44 -19.47 -4.94
CA PHE A 76 -11.37 -20.43 -6.04
C PHE A 76 -12.50 -20.24 -7.04
N PRO A 77 -12.22 -20.43 -8.35
CA PRO A 77 -10.89 -20.69 -8.92
C PRO A 77 -10.01 -19.41 -8.93
N LEU A 78 -8.69 -19.57 -8.77
CA LEU A 78 -7.74 -18.45 -8.68
C LEU A 78 -7.78 -17.51 -9.90
N SER A 79 -8.15 -18.04 -11.07
CA SER A 79 -8.34 -17.24 -12.28
C SER A 79 -9.40 -16.15 -12.10
N GLU A 80 -10.49 -16.44 -11.38
CA GLU A 80 -11.54 -15.47 -11.11
C GLU A 80 -11.11 -14.42 -10.09
N SER A 81 -10.30 -14.83 -9.09
CA SER A 81 -9.69 -13.90 -8.14
C SER A 81 -8.78 -12.89 -8.84
N PHE A 82 -7.91 -13.35 -9.75
CA PHE A 82 -7.03 -12.47 -10.53
C PHE A 82 -7.83 -11.57 -11.47
N ALA A 83 -8.88 -12.10 -12.11
CA ALA A 83 -9.76 -11.30 -12.95
C ALA A 83 -10.50 -10.23 -12.13
N ALA A 84 -10.90 -10.53 -10.89
CA ALA A 84 -11.53 -9.57 -9.99
C ALA A 84 -10.58 -8.42 -9.61
N VAL A 85 -9.32 -8.73 -9.30
CA VAL A 85 -8.29 -7.70 -9.04
C VAL A 85 -8.07 -6.83 -10.28
N ARG A 86 -7.92 -7.44 -11.46
CA ARG A 86 -7.75 -6.71 -12.72
C ARG A 86 -8.90 -5.73 -12.96
N ARG A 87 -10.15 -6.19 -12.84
CA ARG A 87 -11.34 -5.34 -12.96
C ARG A 87 -11.35 -4.21 -11.93
N ALA A 88 -10.88 -4.45 -10.70
CA ALA A 88 -10.77 -3.40 -9.69
C ALA A 88 -9.73 -2.35 -10.06
N PHE A 89 -8.55 -2.77 -10.56
CA PHE A 89 -7.50 -1.88 -11.02
C PHE A 89 -7.92 -1.02 -12.21
N ASP A 90 -8.61 -1.61 -13.19
CA ASP A 90 -9.10 -0.86 -14.34
C ASP A 90 -10.09 0.23 -13.89
N ARG A 91 -11.00 -0.07 -12.96
CA ARG A 91 -11.95 0.91 -12.39
C ARG A 91 -11.27 2.06 -11.63
N GLU A 92 -10.27 1.75 -10.81
CA GLU A 92 -9.54 2.79 -10.06
C GLU A 92 -8.73 3.69 -11.00
N SER A 93 -8.11 3.09 -12.02
CA SER A 93 -7.36 3.83 -13.06
C SER A 93 -8.28 4.76 -13.85
N GLU A 94 -9.45 4.27 -14.26
CA GLU A 94 -10.49 5.09 -14.92
C GLU A 94 -10.97 6.23 -14.02
N HIS A 95 -11.18 5.96 -12.73
CA HIS A 95 -11.59 6.97 -11.76
C HIS A 95 -10.55 8.07 -11.60
N ALA A 96 -9.27 7.70 -11.41
CA ALA A 96 -8.17 8.65 -11.31
C ALA A 96 -8.05 9.51 -12.57
N ASN A 97 -8.14 8.90 -13.75
CA ASN A 97 -8.13 9.59 -15.03
C ASN A 97 -9.31 10.57 -15.19
N LYS A 98 -10.50 10.20 -14.73
CA LYS A 98 -11.69 11.06 -14.77
C LYS A 98 -11.57 12.25 -13.80
N VAL A 99 -11.07 12.03 -12.59
CA VAL A 99 -10.83 13.09 -11.60
C VAL A 99 -9.80 14.09 -12.12
N ALA A 100 -8.67 13.61 -12.67
CA ALA A 100 -7.65 14.48 -13.26
C ALA A 100 -8.19 15.34 -14.41
N ARG A 101 -9.10 14.80 -15.23
CA ARG A 101 -9.77 15.55 -16.31
C ARG A 101 -10.75 16.63 -15.80
N ILE A 102 -11.42 16.39 -14.68
CA ILE A 102 -12.42 17.31 -14.12
C ILE A 102 -11.74 18.43 -13.32
N PHE A 103 -10.69 18.09 -12.56
CA PHE A 103 -9.94 19.02 -11.72
C PHE A 103 -8.55 19.26 -12.31
N ASN A 104 -8.49 19.94 -13.46
CA ASN A 104 -7.28 20.16 -14.25
C ASN A 104 -6.38 21.29 -13.70
N CYS A 105 -6.42 21.58 -12.39
CA CYS A 105 -5.67 22.67 -11.80
C CYS A 105 -4.28 22.18 -11.40
N ALA A 106 -3.31 22.47 -12.27
CA ALA A 106 -1.87 22.51 -11.97
C ALA A 106 -1.44 23.96 -11.77
#